data_AF-A0A0A8DUK4-F1
#
_entry.id   AF-A0A0A8DUK4-F1
#
_cell.length_a   1.000
_cell.length_b   1.000
_cell.length_c   1.000
_cell.angle_alpha   90.00
_cell.angle_beta   90.00
_cell.angle_gamma   90.00
#
_symmetry.space_group_name_H-M   'P 1'
#
loop_
_entity.id
_entity.type
_entity.pdbx_description
1 polymer ?
#
loop_
_entity_poly.entity_id
_entity_poly.type
_entity_poly.pdbx_seq_one_letter_code
_entity_poly.pdbx_strand_id
1 'polypeptide(L)'
;MDTITYSAARAALADTMDRVVNNHEPVIITRSREQAVVMLSLEDYKAMEETAYLLRSPKNAQRLLESIAQLESGRGKARELSE
;
A
#
# COMPACT_ATOMS: atom_id res chain seq x y z
N MET A 1 0.01 -2.77 -13.23
CA MET A 1 -0.10 -4.08 -12.56
C MET A 1 0.16 -5.15 -13.57
N ASP A 2 1.33 -5.78 -13.46
CA ASP A 2 1.69 -6.90 -14.32
C ASP A 2 0.89 -8.14 -13.94
N THR A 3 0.48 -8.91 -14.95
CA THR A 3 -0.19 -10.18 -14.75
C THR A 3 0.69 -11.31 -15.26
N ILE A 4 0.95 -12.30 -14.41
CA ILE A 4 1.71 -13.50 -14.75
C ILE A 4 0.89 -14.75 -14.45
N THR A 5 1.20 -15.84 -15.14
CA THR A 5 0.59 -17.14 -14.83
C THR A 5 1.23 -17.74 -13.59
N TYR A 6 0.50 -18.63 -12.91
CA TYR A 6 1.01 -19.42 -11.79
C TYR A 6 2.32 -20.14 -12.16
N SER A 7 2.39 -20.72 -13.36
CA SER A 7 3.59 -21.43 -13.82
C SER A 7 4.79 -20.49 -13.98
N ALA A 8 4.57 -19.28 -14.50
CA ALA A 8 5.63 -18.26 -14.60
C ALA A 8 6.08 -17.77 -13.21
N ALA A 9 5.12 -17.46 -12.32
CA ALA A 9 5.41 -17.05 -10.95
C ALA A 9 6.19 -18.12 -10.19
N ARG A 10 5.82 -19.40 -10.35
CA ARG A 10 6.51 -20.53 -9.72
C ARG A 10 7.93 -20.70 -10.24
N ALA A 11 8.16 -20.49 -11.53
CA ALA A 11 9.48 -20.65 -12.15
C ALA A 11 10.47 -19.53 -11.75
N ALA A 12 9.98 -18.33 -11.48
CA ALA A 12 10.78 -17.14 -11.17
C ALA A 12 10.32 -16.45 -9.87
N LEU A 13 10.03 -17.24 -8.82
CA LEU A 13 9.39 -16.71 -7.60
C LEU A 13 10.27 -15.68 -6.89
N ALA A 14 11.56 -15.97 -6.71
CA ALA A 14 12.51 -15.08 -6.04
C ALA A 14 12.60 -13.73 -6.78
N ASP A 15 12.88 -13.75 -8.09
CA ASP A 15 12.95 -12.54 -8.92
C ASP A 15 11.64 -11.75 -8.91
N THR A 16 10.49 -12.44 -8.90
CA THR A 16 9.19 -11.80 -8.81
C THR A 16 9.00 -11.09 -7.46
N MET A 17 9.40 -11.73 -6.35
CA MET A 17 9.37 -11.13 -5.02
C MET A 17 10.31 -9.92 -4.91
N ASP A 18 11.54 -10.04 -5.41
CA ASP A 18 12.52 -8.95 -5.41
C ASP A 18 12.00 -7.75 -6.21
N ARG A 19 11.38 -7.99 -7.38
CA ARG A 19 10.77 -6.93 -8.17
C ARG A 19 9.62 -6.24 -7.43
N VAL A 20 8.75 -7.01 -6.78
CA VAL A 20 7.62 -6.47 -6.00
C VAL A 20 8.13 -5.62 -4.83
N VAL A 21 9.16 -6.08 -4.13
CA VAL A 21 9.77 -5.35 -3.00
C VAL A 21 10.50 -4.09 -3.47
N ASN A 22 11.35 -4.18 -4.49
CA ASN A 22 12.20 -3.07 -4.89
C ASN A 22 11.45 -1.97 -5.64
N ASN A 23 10.41 -2.33 -6.40
CA ASN A 23 9.67 -1.38 -7.21
C ASN A 23 8.39 -0.90 -6.53
N HIS A 24 7.97 -1.51 -5.42
CA HIS A 24 6.65 -1.28 -4.80
C HIS A 24 5.50 -1.46 -5.80
N GLU A 25 5.64 -2.43 -6.70
CA GLU A 25 4.68 -2.69 -7.77
C GLU A 25 3.99 -4.06 -7.56
N PRO A 26 2.66 -4.07 -7.34
CA PRO A 26 1.92 -5.33 -7.21
C PRO A 26 1.90 -6.14 -8.51
N VAL A 27 1.98 -7.47 -8.34
CA VAL A 27 1.87 -8.45 -9.43
C VAL A 27 0.63 -9.31 -9.23
N ILE A 28 -0.16 -9.48 -10.28
CA ILE A 28 -1.32 -10.36 -10.31
C ILE A 28 -0.86 -11.74 -10.78
N ILE A 29 -1.15 -12.78 -10.01
CA ILE A 29 -0.85 -14.18 -10.36
C ILE A 29 -2.17 -14.88 -10.67
N THR A 30 -2.27 -15.42 -11.88
CA THR A 30 -3.47 -16.11 -12.38
C THR A 30 -3.25 -17.61 -12.50
N ARG A 31 -4.27 -18.41 -12.23
CA ARG A 31 -4.26 -19.86 -12.47
C ARG A 31 -5.42 -20.21 -13.38
N SER A 32 -5.17 -21.04 -14.40
CA SER A 32 -6.19 -21.37 -15.42
C SER A 32 -7.47 -21.89 -14.76
N ARG A 33 -8.59 -21.19 -15.01
CA ARG A 33 -9.93 -21.48 -14.48
C ARG A 33 -10.11 -21.32 -12.95
N GLU A 34 -9.16 -20.68 -12.27
CA GLU A 34 -9.22 -20.41 -10.83
C GLU A 34 -9.14 -18.90 -10.52
N GLN A 35 -9.35 -18.54 -9.26
CA GLN A 35 -9.24 -17.16 -8.79
C GLN A 35 -7.79 -16.66 -8.83
N ALA A 36 -7.62 -15.38 -9.16
CA ALA A 36 -6.31 -14.72 -9.15
C ALA A 36 -5.94 -14.24 -7.74
N VAL A 37 -4.64 -14.12 -7.48
CA VAL A 37 -4.10 -13.51 -6.26
C VAL A 37 -3.21 -12.32 -6.61
N VAL A 38 -3.03 -11.41 -5.67
CA VAL A 38 -2.09 -10.29 -5.80
C VAL A 38 -0.91 -10.55 -4.87
N MET A 39 0.31 -10.44 -5.39
CA MET A 39 1.53 -10.38 -4.61
C MET A 39 1.89 -8.92 -4.35
N LEU A 40 2.10 -8.60 -3.08
CA LEU A 40 2.53 -7.30 -2.57
C LEU A 40 3.75 -7.48 -1.69
N SER A 41 4.57 -6.43 -1.57
CA SER A 41 5.57 -6.40 -0.52
C SER A 41 4.86 -6.36 0.84
N LEU A 42 5.51 -6.86 1.89
CA LEU A 42 4.95 -6.79 3.23
C LEU A 42 4.78 -5.33 3.69
N GLU A 43 5.67 -4.46 3.26
CA GLU A 43 5.62 -3.03 3.56
C GLU A 43 4.37 -2.38 2.95
N ASP A 44 4.13 -2.60 1.65
CA ASP A 44 2.95 -2.04 0.97
C ASP A 44 1.65 -2.58 1.55
N TYR A 45 1.60 -3.88 1.87
CA TYR A 45 0.45 -4.49 2.51
C TYR A 45 0.14 -3.81 3.86
N LYS A 46 1.15 -3.60 4.71
CA LYS A 46 0.99 -2.92 5.99
C LYS A 46 0.59 -1.45 5.84
N ALA A 47 1.20 -0.74 4.88
CA ALA A 47 0.85 0.64 4.58
C ALA A 47 -0.62 0.77 4.14
N MET A 48 -1.10 -0.18 3.33
CA MET A 48 -2.50 -0.26 2.92
C MET A 48 -3.44 -0.55 4.10
N GLU A 49 -3.10 -1.52 4.96
CA GLU A 49 -3.88 -1.82 6.16
C GLU A 49 -3.99 -0.61 7.09
N GLU A 50 -2.88 0.08 7.36
CA GLU A 50 -2.85 1.25 8.23
C GLU A 50 -3.63 2.43 7.61
N THR A 51 -3.45 2.67 6.31
CA THR A 51 -4.23 3.70 5.59
C THR A 51 -5.74 3.39 5.66
N ALA A 52 -6.12 2.14 5.41
CA ALA A 52 -7.52 1.71 5.52
C ALA A 52 -8.03 1.87 6.95
N TYR A 53 -7.22 1.55 7.96
CA TYR A 53 -7.55 1.73 9.37
C TYR A 53 -7.82 3.20 9.71
N LEU A 54 -6.90 4.11 9.36
CA LEU A 54 -7.02 5.55 9.60
C LEU A 54 -8.26 6.15 8.91
N LEU A 55 -8.58 5.67 7.71
CA LEU A 55 -9.70 6.16 6.90
C LEU A 55 -11.04 5.46 7.21
N ARG A 56 -11.05 4.38 7.99
CA ARG A 56 -12.26 3.59 8.29
C ARG A 56 -13.36 4.39 8.98
N SER A 57 -12.99 5.35 9.83
CA SER A 57 -13.94 6.23 10.52
C SER A 57 -14.12 7.52 9.71
N PRO A 58 -15.33 7.83 9.21
CA PRO A 58 -15.56 9.05 8.42
C PRO A 58 -15.14 10.33 9.14
N LYS A 59 -15.39 10.40 10.45
CA LYS A 59 -14.97 11.55 11.28
C LYS A 59 -13.45 11.66 11.40
N ASN A 60 -12.75 10.53 11.48
CA ASN A 60 -11.28 10.54 11.55
C ASN A 60 -10.67 10.90 10.18
N ALA A 61 -11.18 10.29 9.11
CA ALA A 61 -10.78 10.57 7.74
C ALA A 61 -10.90 12.05 7.41
N GLN A 62 -12.06 12.67 7.73
CA GLN A 62 -12.27 14.10 7.52
C GLN A 62 -11.22 14.94 8.28
N ARG A 63 -11.04 14.68 9.58
CA ARG A 63 -10.07 15.41 10.41
C ARG A 63 -8.64 15.28 9.87
N LEU A 64 -8.25 14.08 9.44
CA LEU A 64 -6.91 13.81 8.92
C LEU A 64 -6.68 14.55 7.60
N LEU A 65 -7.61 14.46 6.65
CA LEU A 65 -7.52 15.14 5.37
C LEU A 65 -7.51 16.67 5.52
N GLU A 66 -8.33 17.22 6.42
CA GLU A 66 -8.31 18.65 6.74
C GLU A 66 -6.97 19.08 7.35
N SER A 67 -6.40 18.26 8.23
CA SER A 67 -5.08 18.52 8.82
C SER A 67 -3.97 18.51 7.77
N ILE A 68 -3.98 17.56 6.83
CA ILE A 68 -3.02 17.50 5.72
C ILE A 68 -3.14 18.77 4.86
N ALA A 69 -4.36 19.15 4.44
CA ALA A 69 -4.59 20.34 3.65
C ALA A 69 -4.16 21.64 4.36
N GLN A 70 -4.30 21.72 5.68
CA GLN A 70 -3.77 22.84 6.47
C GLN A 70 -2.24 22.90 6.46
N LEU A 71 -1.56 21.77 6.59
CA LEU A 71 -0.10 21.71 6.54
C LEU A 71 0.44 22.05 5.14
N GLU A 72 -0.14 21.49 4.08
CA GLU A 72 0.23 21.77 2.69
C GLU A 72 0.01 23.24 2.30
N SER A 73 -1.01 23.89 2.89
CA SER A 73 -1.25 25.34 2.72
C SER A 73 -0.39 26.22 3.64
N GLY A 74 0.59 25.67 4.35
CA GLY A 74 1.49 26.42 5.23
C GLY A 74 0.83 26.97 6.49
N ARG A 75 -0.36 26.48 6.87
CA ARG A 75 -1.10 26.91 8.08
C ARG A 75 -0.69 26.16 9.35
N GLY A 76 0.32 25.29 9.25
CA GLY A 76 0.92 24.60 10.40
C GLY A 76 1.60 25.59 11.37
N LYS A 77 1.56 25.27 12.66
CA LYS A 77 2.28 26.01 13.70
C LYS A 77 3.27 25.09 14.40
N ALA A 78 4.55 25.43 14.35
CA ALA A 78 5.56 24.73 15.13
C ALA A 78 5.28 24.93 16.63
N ARG A 79 5.41 23.85 17.40
CA ARG A 79 5.24 23.82 18.85
C ARG A 79 6.33 22.95 19.44
N GLU A 80 6.85 23.33 20.59
CA GLU A 80 7.71 22.45 21.38
C GLU A 80 6.85 21.36 22.05
N LEU A 81 7.43 20.18 22.22
CA LEU A 81 6.78 19.09 22.96
C LEU A 81 6.67 19.52 24.42
N SER A 82 5.46 19.46 24.98
CA SER A 82 5.25 19.56 26.41
C SER A 82 5.74 18.27 27.08
N GLU A 83 6.53 18.41 28.15
CA GLU A 83 6.94 17.29 29.03
C GLU A 83 5.77 16.55 29.66
#